data_AF-A0A1F2FEN5-F1
#
_entry.id   AF-A0A1F2FEN5-F1
#
_cell.length_a   1.000
_cell.length_b   1.000
_cell.length_c   1.000
_cell.angle_alpha   90.00
_cell.angle_beta   90.00
_cell.angle_gamma   90.00
#
_symmetry.space_group_name_H-M   'P 1'
#
loop_
_entity.id
_entity.type
_entity.pdbx_description
1 polymer ?
#
loop_
_entity_poly.entity_id
_entity_poly.type
_entity_poly.pdbx_seq_one_letter_code
_entity_poly.pdbx_strand_id
1 'polypeptide(L)'
;MSGPERRRQLLDVGRGAFAERGLDGTSMEEIASRAGVSKPVVYEHFGTKDGLYREVVAEEMERLERVIAESISKGRSRARIERAVVGLLEYVEEHTDGFTILARDPASTSGLATLLGNATGRVSHILGAAFARAGLDESHAVLYSQALVGMVSQTAQWWLDERTGSREGPAMDRETVAAHIVNLCWNGLAGMESHPVLRGDVEGPAAEEGAVLGAGAEADPADRVRRLNDRG
;
A
#
# COMPACT_ATOMS: atom_id res chain seq x y z
N MET A 1 -24.17 -27.75 -10.63
CA MET A 1 -22.89 -27.09 -10.35
C MET A 1 -21.78 -28.12 -10.49
N SER A 2 -20.78 -27.82 -11.30
CA SER A 2 -19.61 -28.69 -11.52
C SER A 2 -18.68 -28.68 -10.30
N GLY A 3 -17.78 -29.68 -10.21
CA GLY A 3 -16.75 -29.71 -9.16
C GLY A 3 -15.91 -28.43 -9.07
N PRO A 4 -15.44 -27.86 -10.20
CA PRO A 4 -14.74 -26.56 -10.21
C PRO A 4 -15.59 -25.39 -9.71
N GLU A 5 -16.85 -25.30 -10.12
CA GLU A 5 -17.77 -24.25 -9.65
C GLU A 5 -18.02 -24.36 -8.14
N ARG A 6 -18.15 -25.60 -7.61
CA ARG A 6 -18.26 -25.84 -6.16
C ARG A 6 -17.01 -25.38 -5.43
N ARG A 7 -15.82 -25.72 -5.95
CA ARG A 7 -14.56 -25.33 -5.35
C ARG A 7 -14.41 -23.81 -5.29
N ARG A 8 -14.77 -23.10 -6.37
CA ARG A 8 -14.79 -21.63 -6.42
C ARG A 8 -15.77 -21.05 -5.39
N GLN A 9 -17.00 -21.57 -5.32
CA GLN A 9 -17.99 -21.13 -4.32
C GLN A 9 -17.44 -21.27 -2.89
N LEU A 10 -16.81 -22.39 -2.56
CA LEU A 10 -16.25 -22.64 -1.23
C LEU A 10 -15.05 -21.73 -0.92
N LEU A 11 -14.22 -21.40 -1.92
CA LEU A 11 -13.15 -20.41 -1.77
C LEU A 11 -13.73 -19.03 -1.45
N ASP A 12 -14.76 -18.60 -2.17
CA ASP A 12 -15.38 -17.28 -1.99
C ASP A 12 -16.07 -17.18 -0.61
N VAL A 13 -16.78 -18.23 -0.20
CA VAL A 13 -17.40 -18.31 1.15
C VAL A 13 -16.35 -18.34 2.24
N GLY A 14 -15.28 -19.13 2.07
CA GLY A 14 -14.17 -19.21 3.01
C GLY A 14 -13.48 -17.86 3.18
N ARG A 15 -13.25 -17.13 2.08
CA ARG A 15 -12.66 -15.79 2.08
C ARG A 15 -13.45 -14.80 2.93
N GLY A 16 -14.76 -14.68 2.72
CA GLY A 16 -15.58 -13.79 3.54
C GLY A 16 -15.52 -14.16 5.03
N ALA A 17 -15.64 -15.45 5.35
CA ALA A 17 -15.56 -15.92 6.74
C ALA A 17 -14.20 -15.59 7.40
N PHE A 18 -13.09 -15.82 6.69
CA PHE A 18 -11.75 -15.50 7.19
C PHE A 18 -11.50 -13.99 7.31
N ALA A 19 -12.04 -13.17 6.40
CA ALA A 19 -11.91 -11.72 6.48
C ALA A 19 -12.67 -11.16 7.71
N GLU A 20 -13.86 -11.69 8.00
CA GLU A 20 -14.67 -11.30 9.15
C GLU A 20 -14.02 -11.74 10.47
N ARG A 21 -13.65 -13.02 10.61
CA ARG A 21 -13.35 -13.65 11.91
C ARG A 21 -11.91 -14.10 12.08
N GLY A 22 -11.08 -13.97 11.05
CA GLY A 22 -9.74 -14.55 11.01
C GLY A 22 -9.75 -16.08 10.90
N LEU A 23 -8.56 -16.66 10.79
CA LEU A 23 -8.37 -18.11 10.70
C LEU A 23 -8.89 -18.84 11.96
N ASP A 24 -8.52 -18.37 13.15
CA ASP A 24 -8.89 -19.00 14.42
C ASP A 24 -10.39 -18.90 14.72
N GLY A 25 -11.00 -17.76 14.38
CA GLY A 25 -12.42 -17.50 14.62
C GLY A 25 -13.38 -18.19 13.64
N THR A 26 -12.86 -18.85 12.60
CA THR A 26 -13.64 -19.51 11.55
C THR A 26 -13.60 -21.04 11.69
N SER A 27 -14.72 -21.71 11.39
CA SER A 27 -14.83 -23.18 11.38
C SER A 27 -15.23 -23.73 10.01
N MET A 28 -14.89 -25.00 9.74
CA MET A 28 -15.27 -25.68 8.49
C MET A 28 -16.79 -25.93 8.41
N GLU A 29 -17.42 -26.14 9.56
CA GLU A 29 -18.88 -26.25 9.72
C GLU A 29 -19.59 -24.96 9.29
N GLU A 30 -19.09 -23.82 9.72
CA GLU A 30 -19.61 -22.51 9.35
C GLU A 30 -19.50 -22.28 7.83
N ILE A 31 -18.35 -22.59 7.24
CA ILE A 31 -18.13 -22.47 5.79
C ILE A 31 -19.10 -23.39 5.02
N ALA A 32 -19.26 -24.64 5.46
CA ALA A 32 -20.20 -25.58 4.85
C ALA A 32 -21.64 -25.05 4.92
N SER A 33 -22.05 -24.54 6.08
CA SER A 33 -23.36 -23.95 6.33
C SER A 33 -23.61 -22.74 5.42
N ARG A 34 -22.68 -21.77 5.39
CA ARG A 34 -22.75 -20.58 4.53
C ARG A 34 -22.81 -20.94 3.04
N ALA A 35 -22.12 -22.01 2.62
CA ALA A 35 -22.11 -22.48 1.24
C ALA A 35 -23.31 -23.39 0.87
N GLY A 36 -24.16 -23.76 1.83
CA GLY A 36 -25.29 -24.66 1.62
C GLY A 36 -24.87 -26.10 1.27
N VAL A 37 -23.77 -26.58 1.84
CA VAL A 37 -23.26 -27.95 1.62
C VAL A 37 -23.01 -28.68 2.94
N SER A 38 -22.80 -29.99 2.86
CA SER A 38 -22.38 -30.78 4.02
C SER A 38 -20.89 -30.58 4.32
N LYS A 39 -20.52 -30.71 5.60
CA LYS A 39 -19.12 -30.62 6.05
C LYS A 39 -18.16 -31.51 5.22
N PRO A 40 -18.47 -32.79 4.92
CA PRO A 40 -17.59 -33.64 4.12
C PRO A 40 -17.22 -33.06 2.75
N VAL A 41 -18.12 -32.31 2.09
CA VAL A 41 -17.85 -31.68 0.78
C VAL A 41 -16.72 -30.66 0.89
N VAL A 42 -16.67 -29.87 1.96
CA VAL A 42 -15.60 -28.88 2.16
C VAL A 42 -14.25 -29.57 2.40
N TYR A 43 -14.26 -30.65 3.19
CA TYR A 43 -13.06 -31.46 3.44
C TYR A 43 -12.56 -32.17 2.18
N GLU A 44 -13.46 -32.65 1.32
CA GLU A 44 -13.10 -33.27 0.04
C GLU A 44 -12.31 -32.32 -0.86
N HIS A 45 -12.67 -31.03 -0.88
CA HIS A 45 -12.02 -30.04 -1.74
C HIS A 45 -10.70 -29.49 -1.18
N PHE A 46 -10.59 -29.29 0.14
CA PHE A 46 -9.47 -28.53 0.73
C PHE A 46 -8.71 -29.28 1.83
N GLY A 47 -9.21 -30.44 2.28
CA GLY A 47 -8.61 -31.26 3.32
C GLY A 47 -8.75 -30.66 4.72
N THR A 48 -8.21 -29.47 4.97
CA THR A 48 -8.22 -28.81 6.28
C THR A 48 -8.60 -27.33 6.17
N LYS A 49 -8.93 -26.72 7.32
CA LYS A 49 -9.15 -25.26 7.42
C LYS A 49 -7.92 -24.47 6.96
N ASP A 50 -6.72 -24.88 7.38
CA ASP A 50 -5.45 -24.28 6.97
C ASP A 50 -5.15 -24.50 5.48
N GLY A 51 -5.63 -25.62 4.90
CA GLY A 51 -5.57 -25.88 3.47
C GLY A 51 -6.38 -24.83 2.70
N LEU A 52 -7.64 -24.66 3.06
CA LEU A 52 -8.52 -23.65 2.46
C LEU A 52 -7.98 -22.22 2.66
N TYR A 53 -7.51 -21.88 3.87
CA TYR A 53 -6.95 -20.56 4.17
C TYR A 53 -5.71 -20.24 3.32
N ARG A 54 -4.76 -21.19 3.21
CA ARG A 54 -3.57 -21.01 2.37
C ARG A 54 -3.91 -20.78 0.91
N GLU A 55 -4.93 -21.46 0.39
CA GLU A 55 -5.38 -21.23 -0.98
C GLU A 55 -5.98 -19.83 -1.18
N VAL A 56 -6.79 -19.36 -0.22
CA VAL A 56 -7.32 -17.99 -0.24
C VAL A 56 -6.17 -16.98 -0.22
N VAL A 57 -5.21 -17.14 0.69
CA VAL A 57 -4.02 -16.27 0.76
C VAL A 57 -3.22 -16.29 -0.53
N ALA A 58 -2.99 -17.47 -1.12
CA ALA A 58 -2.25 -17.60 -2.36
C ALA A 58 -2.94 -16.87 -3.53
N GLU A 59 -4.26 -17.03 -3.70
CA GLU A 59 -5.00 -16.34 -4.76
C GLU A 59 -4.92 -14.81 -4.61
N GLU A 60 -5.00 -14.32 -3.37
CA GLU A 60 -4.93 -12.89 -3.07
C GLU A 60 -3.52 -12.32 -3.20
N MET A 61 -2.50 -13.08 -2.82
CA MET A 61 -1.12 -12.71 -3.07
C MET A 61 -0.84 -12.57 -4.56
N GLU A 62 -1.24 -13.56 -5.36
CA GLU A 62 -1.06 -13.51 -6.81
C GLU A 62 -1.81 -12.33 -7.44
N ARG A 63 -3.01 -12.03 -6.95
CA ARG A 63 -3.82 -10.90 -7.43
C ARG A 63 -3.14 -9.57 -7.16
N LEU A 64 -2.74 -9.32 -5.93
CA LEU A 64 -2.08 -8.07 -5.55
C LEU A 64 -0.68 -7.95 -6.17
N GLU A 65 0.06 -9.06 -6.29
CA GLU A 65 1.34 -9.07 -6.99
C GLU A 65 1.21 -8.64 -8.45
N ARG A 66 0.19 -9.13 -9.18
CA ARG A 66 -0.10 -8.69 -10.55
C ARG A 66 -0.37 -7.19 -10.63
N VAL A 67 -1.22 -6.67 -9.74
CA VAL A 67 -1.53 -5.23 -9.66
C VAL A 67 -0.26 -4.40 -9.48
N ILE A 68 0.59 -4.77 -8.51
CA ILE A 68 1.86 -4.09 -8.26
C ILE A 68 2.77 -4.20 -9.49
N ALA A 69 2.86 -5.40 -10.08
CA ALA A 69 3.78 -5.65 -11.17
C ALA A 69 3.45 -4.90 -12.45
N GLU A 70 2.19 -4.85 -12.83
CA GLU A 70 1.72 -4.13 -13.99
C GLU A 70 1.90 -2.62 -13.80
N SER A 71 1.59 -2.11 -12.61
CA SER A 71 1.65 -0.69 -12.27
C SER A 71 3.03 -0.07 -12.48
N ILE A 72 4.10 -0.76 -12.09
CA ILE A 72 5.47 -0.23 -12.13
C ILE A 72 6.23 -0.58 -13.42
N SER A 73 5.68 -1.45 -14.28
CA SER A 73 6.39 -2.01 -15.45
C SER A 73 6.67 -1.01 -16.58
N LYS A 74 5.84 0.01 -16.78
CA LYS A 74 5.87 0.88 -17.98
C LYS A 74 5.85 2.36 -17.64
N GLY A 75 6.12 3.22 -18.63
CA GLY A 75 5.91 4.67 -18.52
C GLY A 75 6.92 5.44 -17.66
N ARG A 76 6.68 6.75 -17.54
CA ARG A 76 7.52 7.71 -16.79
C ARG A 76 7.32 7.57 -15.28
N SER A 77 8.27 8.07 -14.48
CA SER A 77 8.27 7.97 -13.01
C SER A 77 6.93 8.39 -12.37
N ARG A 78 6.40 9.57 -12.72
CA ARG A 78 5.11 10.04 -12.20
C ARG A 78 3.96 9.08 -12.53
N ALA A 79 3.88 8.64 -13.78
CA ALA A 79 2.83 7.72 -14.23
C ALA A 79 2.93 6.33 -13.56
N ARG A 80 4.13 5.90 -13.16
CA ARG A 80 4.30 4.68 -12.35
C ARG A 80 3.72 4.85 -10.95
N ILE A 81 3.96 6.00 -10.30
CA ILE A 81 3.40 6.32 -8.98
C ILE A 81 1.88 6.36 -9.07
N GLU A 82 1.33 7.10 -10.05
CA GLU A 82 -0.12 7.19 -10.28
C GLU A 82 -0.76 5.82 -10.43
N ARG A 83 -0.25 4.95 -11.31
CA ARG A 83 -0.81 3.61 -11.48
C ARG A 83 -0.64 2.71 -10.26
N ALA A 84 0.49 2.78 -9.56
CA ALA A 84 0.72 1.96 -8.37
C ALA A 84 -0.25 2.32 -7.24
N VAL A 85 -0.47 3.62 -7.02
CA VAL A 85 -1.42 4.12 -6.01
C VAL A 85 -2.85 3.77 -6.40
N VAL A 86 -3.26 4.08 -7.64
CA VAL A 86 -4.62 3.78 -8.11
C VAL A 86 -4.90 2.28 -8.08
N GLY A 87 -3.97 1.45 -8.58
CA GLY A 87 -4.13 0.01 -8.61
C GLY A 87 -4.23 -0.61 -7.21
N LEU A 88 -3.42 -0.15 -6.25
CA LEU A 88 -3.54 -0.62 -4.87
C LEU A 88 -4.89 -0.24 -4.26
N LEU A 89 -5.33 1.01 -4.42
CA LEU A 89 -6.60 1.47 -3.85
C LEU A 89 -7.80 0.81 -4.53
N GLU A 90 -7.73 0.54 -5.83
CA GLU A 90 -8.73 -0.27 -6.56
C GLU A 90 -8.82 -1.69 -5.99
N TYR A 91 -7.67 -2.33 -5.76
CA TYR A 91 -7.65 -3.63 -5.10
C TYR A 91 -8.26 -3.59 -3.70
N VAL A 92 -7.95 -2.57 -2.90
CA VAL A 92 -8.54 -2.40 -1.56
C VAL A 92 -10.07 -2.24 -1.63
N GLU A 93 -10.56 -1.48 -2.61
CA GLU A 93 -11.98 -1.23 -2.81
C GLU A 93 -12.74 -2.45 -3.34
N GLU A 94 -12.22 -3.12 -4.37
CA GLU A 94 -12.89 -4.25 -5.03
C GLU A 94 -12.66 -5.59 -4.33
N HIS A 95 -11.58 -5.71 -3.55
CA HIS A 95 -11.14 -6.94 -2.90
C HIS A 95 -10.84 -6.72 -1.40
N THR A 96 -11.71 -5.98 -0.71
CA THR A 96 -11.62 -5.66 0.72
C THR A 96 -11.33 -6.88 1.61
N ASP A 97 -12.05 -7.99 1.41
CA ASP A 97 -11.83 -9.22 2.18
C ASP A 97 -10.43 -9.78 1.98
N GLY A 98 -9.95 -9.77 0.74
CA GLY A 98 -8.61 -10.25 0.38
C GLY A 98 -7.52 -9.39 1.00
N PHE A 99 -7.63 -8.06 0.91
CA PHE A 99 -6.70 -7.14 1.55
C PHE A 99 -6.70 -7.32 3.08
N THR A 100 -7.89 -7.46 3.69
CA THR A 100 -8.05 -7.68 5.13
C THR A 100 -7.34 -8.95 5.59
N ILE A 101 -7.47 -10.04 4.84
CA ILE A 101 -6.78 -11.30 5.12
C ILE A 101 -5.26 -11.12 5.00
N LEU A 102 -4.78 -10.49 3.93
CA LEU A 102 -3.34 -10.28 3.72
C LEU A 102 -2.71 -9.35 4.77
N ALA A 103 -3.45 -8.37 5.28
CA ALA A 103 -2.97 -7.40 6.27
C ALA A 103 -2.96 -7.93 7.71
N ARG A 104 -3.75 -8.95 8.05
CA ARG A 104 -3.92 -9.46 9.43
C ARG A 104 -2.70 -10.20 9.98
N ASP A 105 -1.84 -10.79 9.14
CA ASP A 105 -0.70 -11.58 9.60
C ASP A 105 0.64 -11.07 9.03
N PRO A 106 1.26 -10.07 9.68
CA PRO A 106 2.56 -9.54 9.27
C PRO A 106 3.74 -10.46 9.60
N ALA A 107 3.55 -11.52 10.40
CA ALA A 107 4.61 -12.46 10.79
C ALA A 107 4.67 -13.71 9.89
N SER A 108 3.65 -13.93 9.07
CA SER A 108 3.61 -15.02 8.10
C SER A 108 4.65 -14.87 7.00
N THR A 109 5.24 -15.99 6.56
CA THR A 109 6.12 -16.08 5.38
C THR A 109 5.38 -15.80 4.05
N SER A 110 4.05 -15.69 4.10
CA SER A 110 3.14 -15.38 2.99
C SER A 110 2.09 -14.35 3.44
N GLY A 111 2.08 -13.16 2.84
CA GLY A 111 1.13 -12.11 3.20
C GLY A 111 1.52 -10.74 2.64
N LEU A 112 0.87 -9.68 3.13
CA LEU A 112 1.12 -8.31 2.68
C LEU A 112 2.58 -7.88 2.89
N ALA A 113 3.21 -8.26 4.01
CA ALA A 113 4.60 -7.92 4.31
C ALA A 113 5.58 -8.42 3.23
N THR A 114 5.42 -9.66 2.76
CA THR A 114 6.22 -10.24 1.67
C THR A 114 6.03 -9.46 0.37
N LEU A 115 4.78 -9.10 0.02
CA LEU A 115 4.49 -8.31 -1.17
C LEU A 115 5.09 -6.90 -1.11
N LEU A 116 5.02 -6.25 0.06
CA LEU A 116 5.64 -4.95 0.29
C LEU A 116 7.17 -5.02 0.19
N GLY A 117 7.80 -6.06 0.73
CA GLY A 117 9.24 -6.29 0.58
C GLY A 117 9.66 -6.43 -0.89
N ASN A 118 8.91 -7.21 -1.67
CA ASN A 118 9.14 -7.36 -3.11
C ASN A 118 8.91 -6.05 -3.88
N ALA A 119 7.86 -5.30 -3.52
CA ALA A 119 7.58 -3.99 -4.10
C ALA A 119 8.73 -3.01 -3.81
N THR A 120 9.19 -2.94 -2.57
CA THR A 120 10.33 -2.09 -2.15
C THR A 120 11.58 -2.41 -2.94
N GLY A 121 11.93 -3.69 -3.12
CA GLY A 121 13.09 -4.08 -3.92
C GLY A 121 12.99 -3.60 -5.38
N ARG A 122 11.82 -3.72 -5.99
CA ARG A 122 11.59 -3.27 -7.37
C ARG A 122 11.58 -1.75 -7.50
N VAL A 123 10.96 -1.04 -6.56
CA VAL A 123 10.96 0.44 -6.53
C VAL A 123 12.39 0.95 -6.32
N SER A 124 13.18 0.29 -5.47
CA SER A 124 14.58 0.63 -5.22
C SER A 124 15.42 0.53 -6.50
N HIS A 125 15.26 -0.55 -7.27
CA HIS A 125 15.94 -0.67 -8.55
C HIS A 125 15.58 0.47 -9.53
N ILE A 126 14.31 0.86 -9.59
CA ILE A 126 13.84 1.95 -10.45
C ILE A 126 14.38 3.31 -9.99
N LEU A 127 14.37 3.56 -8.67
CA LEU A 127 14.87 4.80 -8.08
C LEU A 127 16.39 4.91 -8.16
N GLY A 128 17.14 3.84 -7.95
CA GLY A 128 18.60 3.82 -8.11
C GLY A 128 19.00 4.27 -9.51
N ALA A 129 18.37 3.71 -10.54
CA ALA A 129 18.60 4.16 -11.92
C ALA A 129 18.21 5.63 -12.15
N ALA A 130 17.17 6.14 -11.46
CA ALA A 130 16.80 7.56 -11.54
C ALA A 130 17.79 8.47 -10.82
N PHE A 131 18.32 8.02 -9.68
CA PHE A 131 19.31 8.74 -8.88
C PHE A 131 20.62 8.84 -9.64
N ALA A 132 21.09 7.75 -10.24
CA ALA A 132 22.26 7.73 -11.11
C ALA A 132 22.18 8.78 -12.23
N ARG A 133 21.02 8.87 -12.91
CA ARG A 133 20.79 9.87 -13.97
C ARG A 133 20.75 11.30 -13.47
N ALA A 134 20.38 11.51 -12.21
CA ALA A 134 20.29 12.82 -11.56
C ALA A 134 21.58 13.22 -10.83
N GLY A 135 22.62 12.37 -10.81
CA GLY A 135 23.85 12.61 -10.05
C GLY A 135 23.66 12.46 -8.53
N LEU A 136 22.64 11.72 -8.10
CA LEU A 136 22.36 11.41 -6.70
C LEU A 136 22.99 10.06 -6.31
N ASP A 137 23.29 9.89 -5.03
CA ASP A 137 23.83 8.63 -4.50
C ASP A 137 22.77 7.51 -4.50
N GLU A 138 22.98 6.51 -5.35
CA GLU A 138 22.10 5.36 -5.54
C GLU A 138 21.90 4.53 -4.26
N SER A 139 22.84 4.55 -3.31
CA SER A 139 22.74 3.80 -2.06
C SER A 139 21.54 4.24 -1.20
N HIS A 140 21.10 5.48 -1.36
CA HIS A 140 19.93 6.00 -0.67
C HIS A 140 18.61 5.56 -1.30
N ALA A 141 18.59 4.98 -2.50
CA ALA A 141 17.34 4.60 -3.18
C ALA A 141 16.49 3.62 -2.36
N VAL A 142 17.13 2.73 -1.58
CA VAL A 142 16.44 1.80 -0.68
C VAL A 142 15.64 2.56 0.39
N LEU A 143 16.24 3.59 1.00
CA LEU A 143 15.58 4.41 2.03
C LEU A 143 14.32 5.09 1.47
N TYR A 144 14.43 5.74 0.32
CA TYR A 144 13.28 6.39 -0.33
C TYR A 144 12.20 5.38 -0.75
N SER A 145 12.60 4.19 -1.19
CA SER A 145 11.67 3.13 -1.56
C SER A 145 10.86 2.65 -0.37
N GLN A 146 11.51 2.45 0.79
CA GLN A 146 10.82 2.10 2.04
C GLN A 146 9.80 3.17 2.43
N ALA A 147 10.19 4.45 2.39
CA ALA A 147 9.31 5.56 2.73
C ALA A 147 8.08 5.64 1.80
N LEU A 148 8.29 5.51 0.48
CA LEU A 148 7.20 5.58 -0.50
C LEU A 148 6.26 4.39 -0.40
N VAL A 149 6.80 3.16 -0.38
CA VAL A 149 5.97 1.94 -0.28
C VAL A 149 5.19 1.94 1.03
N GLY A 150 5.85 2.28 2.14
CA GLY A 150 5.20 2.38 3.45
C GLY A 150 4.10 3.44 3.49
N MET A 151 4.35 4.64 2.96
CA MET A 151 3.34 5.70 2.88
C MET A 151 2.10 5.25 2.10
N VAL A 152 2.31 4.65 0.93
CA VAL A 152 1.22 4.19 0.06
C VAL A 152 0.43 3.05 0.73
N SER A 153 1.11 2.03 1.26
CA SER A 153 0.45 0.89 1.89
C SER A 153 -0.25 1.26 3.18
N GLN A 154 0.37 2.11 4.01
CA GLN A 154 -0.21 2.54 5.28
C GLN A 154 -1.44 3.42 5.06
N THR A 155 -1.40 4.32 4.08
CA THR A 155 -2.56 5.16 3.73
C THR A 155 -3.70 4.33 3.15
N ALA A 156 -3.39 3.31 2.34
CA ALA A 156 -4.39 2.38 1.81
C ALA A 156 -5.08 1.58 2.93
N GLN A 157 -4.33 1.12 3.93
CA GLN A 157 -4.89 0.45 5.10
C GLN A 157 -5.75 1.40 5.93
N TRP A 158 -5.28 2.61 6.20
CA TRP A 158 -6.06 3.63 6.89
C TRP A 158 -7.37 3.96 6.15
N TRP A 159 -7.33 4.06 4.82
CA TRP A 159 -8.51 4.34 4.01
C TRP A 159 -9.51 3.19 4.04
N LEU A 160 -9.04 1.93 4.08
CA LEU A 160 -9.90 0.78 4.30
C LEU A 160 -10.61 0.87 5.67
N ASP A 161 -9.87 1.19 6.72
CA ASP A 161 -10.43 1.34 8.07
C ASP A 161 -11.44 2.51 8.12
N GLU A 162 -11.18 3.60 7.41
CA GLU A 162 -12.11 4.74 7.29
C GLU A 162 -13.41 4.33 6.58
N ARG A 163 -13.31 3.55 5.50
CA ARG A 163 -14.46 3.07 4.72
C ARG A 163 -15.31 2.03 5.43
N THR A 164 -14.69 1.18 6.23
CA THR A 164 -15.36 0.05 6.89
C THR A 164 -15.72 0.35 8.35
N GLY A 165 -15.13 1.41 8.93
CA GLY A 165 -15.39 1.86 10.29
C GLY A 165 -16.64 2.74 10.44
N SER A 166 -16.97 3.08 11.69
CA SER A 166 -18.18 3.84 12.07
C SER A 166 -17.98 5.36 12.14
N ARG A 167 -17.05 5.93 11.34
CA ARG A 167 -16.82 7.38 11.37
C ARG A 167 -18.09 8.11 10.88
N GLU A 168 -18.48 9.17 11.58
CA GLU A 168 -19.60 10.02 11.14
C GLU A 168 -19.16 10.83 9.89
N GLY A 169 -19.68 10.45 8.73
CA GLY A 169 -19.47 11.13 7.45
C GLY A 169 -19.09 10.16 6.32
N PRO A 170 -19.24 10.58 5.05
CA PRO A 170 -18.78 9.77 3.92
C PRO A 170 -17.25 9.64 3.96
N ALA A 171 -16.75 8.42 3.74
CA ALA A 171 -15.32 8.21 3.52
C ALA A 171 -14.87 8.96 2.27
N MET A 172 -13.60 9.36 2.22
CA MET A 172 -13.03 9.97 1.01
C MET A 172 -13.11 8.99 -0.17
N ASP A 173 -13.39 9.50 -1.36
CA ASP A 173 -13.36 8.69 -2.57
C ASP A 173 -11.92 8.29 -2.96
N ARG A 174 -11.82 7.20 -3.72
CA ARG A 174 -10.56 6.59 -4.14
C ARG A 174 -9.69 7.57 -4.91
N GLU A 175 -10.28 8.33 -5.82
CA GLU A 175 -9.60 9.27 -6.70
C GLU A 175 -8.98 10.43 -5.89
N THR A 176 -9.70 10.95 -4.90
CA THR A 176 -9.20 11.97 -3.98
C THR A 176 -8.00 11.45 -3.18
N VAL A 177 -8.12 10.28 -2.56
CA VAL A 177 -7.01 9.67 -1.81
C VAL A 177 -5.81 9.43 -2.71
N ALA A 178 -6.03 8.88 -3.91
CA ALA A 178 -4.97 8.64 -4.88
C ALA A 178 -4.26 9.94 -5.30
N ALA A 179 -5.02 10.99 -5.61
CA ALA A 179 -4.47 12.27 -6.02
C ALA A 179 -3.59 12.89 -4.95
N HIS A 180 -3.99 12.82 -3.67
CA HIS A 180 -3.21 13.37 -2.56
C HIS A 180 -1.92 12.58 -2.29
N ILE A 181 -1.97 11.24 -2.34
CA ILE A 181 -0.76 10.40 -2.20
C ILE A 181 0.22 10.69 -3.35
N VAL A 182 -0.26 10.68 -4.59
CA VAL A 182 0.56 10.97 -5.78
C VAL A 182 1.18 12.36 -5.69
N ASN A 183 0.39 13.36 -5.28
CA ASN A 183 0.86 14.74 -5.15
C ASN A 183 1.99 14.83 -4.14
N LEU A 184 1.86 14.20 -2.97
CA LEU A 184 2.90 14.20 -1.94
C LEU A 184 4.17 13.47 -2.42
N CYS A 185 4.03 12.25 -2.95
CA CYS A 185 5.16 11.47 -3.46
C CYS A 185 5.90 12.21 -4.59
N TRP A 186 5.16 12.76 -5.55
CA TRP A 186 5.78 13.43 -6.70
C TRP A 186 6.48 14.73 -6.31
N ASN A 187 5.84 15.59 -5.52
CA ASN A 187 6.46 16.86 -5.13
C ASN A 187 7.67 16.64 -4.21
N GLY A 188 7.63 15.63 -3.33
CA GLY A 188 8.80 15.23 -2.53
C GLY A 188 9.97 14.75 -3.40
N LEU A 189 9.71 13.86 -4.36
CA LEU A 189 10.75 13.35 -5.26
C LEU A 189 11.27 14.40 -6.26
N ALA A 190 10.40 15.28 -6.76
CA ALA A 190 10.78 16.31 -7.71
C ALA A 190 11.61 17.43 -7.07
N GLY A 191 11.47 17.65 -5.76
CA GLY A 191 12.17 18.68 -5.00
C GLY A 191 13.39 18.19 -4.21
N MET A 192 13.94 17.00 -4.50
CA MET A 192 15.05 16.46 -3.74
C MET A 192 16.32 17.29 -3.86
N GLU A 193 16.99 17.49 -2.73
CA GLU A 193 18.35 18.04 -2.66
C GLU A 193 19.37 16.90 -2.81
N SER A 194 20.53 17.18 -3.40
CA SER A 194 21.61 16.19 -3.54
C SER A 194 22.25 15.81 -2.20
N HIS A 195 22.24 16.74 -1.25
CA HIS A 195 22.80 16.56 0.09
C HIS A 195 21.82 17.13 1.14
N PRO A 196 20.72 16.40 1.43
CA PRO A 196 19.75 16.86 2.42
C PRO A 196 20.41 16.91 3.80
N VAL A 197 20.17 17.98 4.54
CA VAL A 197 20.66 18.17 5.90
C VAL A 197 19.50 18.48 6.83
N LEU A 198 19.55 18.00 8.07
CA LEU A 198 18.60 18.42 9.11
C LEU A 198 18.94 19.86 9.49
N ARG A 199 18.08 20.80 9.07
CA ARG A 199 18.24 22.20 9.41
C ARG A 199 17.50 22.45 10.72
N GLY A 200 18.25 22.84 11.77
CA GLY A 200 17.65 23.29 13.03
C GLY A 200 16.89 24.60 12.85
N ASP A 201 16.19 25.05 13.89
CA ASP A 201 15.41 26.29 13.84
C ASP A 201 16.28 27.51 13.50
N VAL A 202 15.66 28.50 12.86
CA VAL A 202 16.23 29.85 12.70
C VAL A 202 15.79 30.72 13.87
N GLU A 203 16.62 31.67 14.28
CA GLU A 203 16.22 32.68 15.27
C GLU A 203 15.50 33.86 14.59
N GLY A 204 14.59 34.52 15.31
CA GLY A 204 13.90 35.74 14.85
C GLY A 204 12.53 35.50 14.20
N PRO A 205 11.96 36.51 13.52
CA PRO A 205 10.55 36.48 13.05
C PRO A 205 10.22 35.33 12.09
N ALA A 206 11.21 34.85 11.33
CA ALA A 206 11.05 33.70 10.44
C ALA A 206 10.85 32.37 11.19
N ALA A 207 11.17 32.31 12.50
CA ALA A 207 10.89 31.15 13.35
C ALA A 207 9.40 31.07 13.73
N GLU A 208 8.74 32.22 13.81
CA GLU A 208 7.31 32.33 14.14
C GLU A 208 6.44 32.14 12.90
N GLU A 209 6.95 32.48 11.71
CA GLU A 209 6.33 32.19 10.42
C GLU A 209 6.58 30.71 10.03
N GLY A 210 5.64 29.83 10.41
CA GLY A 210 5.65 28.43 9.98
C GLY A 210 5.60 28.27 8.44
N ALA A 211 6.00 27.09 7.96
CA ALA A 211 6.04 26.81 6.54
C ALA A 211 4.67 26.93 5.84
N VAL A 212 4.65 27.56 4.67
CA VAL A 212 3.46 27.66 3.81
C VAL A 212 3.45 26.48 2.84
N LEU A 213 2.76 25.41 3.23
CA LEU A 213 2.64 24.19 2.42
C LEU A 213 2.02 24.52 1.05
N GLY A 214 2.65 24.03 -0.02
CA GLY A 214 2.21 24.26 -1.39
C GLY A 214 2.80 25.51 -2.07
N ALA A 215 3.58 26.33 -1.37
CA ALA A 215 4.26 27.50 -1.96
C ALA A 215 5.58 27.16 -2.71
N GLY A 216 5.88 25.86 -2.91
CA GLY A 216 7.06 25.41 -3.65
C GLY A 216 8.37 25.86 -3.01
N ALA A 217 9.27 26.46 -3.80
CA ALA A 217 10.59 26.91 -3.32
C ALA A 217 10.54 28.05 -2.27
N GLU A 218 9.35 28.66 -2.08
CA GLU A 218 9.07 29.72 -1.11
C GLU A 218 8.30 29.20 0.12
N ALA A 219 8.16 27.87 0.26
CA ALA A 219 7.39 27.26 1.34
C ALA A 219 8.02 27.45 2.73
N ASP A 220 9.33 27.59 2.82
CA ASP A 220 10.03 27.79 4.09
C ASP A 220 10.67 29.20 4.17
N PRO A 221 10.11 30.12 4.97
CA PRO A 221 10.72 31.43 5.26
C PRO A 221 12.14 31.31 5.83
N ALA A 222 12.44 30.27 6.61
CA ALA A 222 13.76 30.02 7.17
C ALA A 222 14.79 29.73 6.08
N ASP A 223 14.40 29.06 5.00
CA ASP A 223 15.26 28.82 3.84
C ASP A 223 15.56 30.08 3.04
N ARG A 224 14.69 31.10 3.10
CA ARG A 224 14.99 32.41 2.53
C ARG A 224 16.09 33.11 3.34
N VAL A 225 16.00 33.08 4.67
CA VAL A 225 17.02 33.65 5.57
C VAL A 225 18.38 32.97 5.37
N ARG A 226 18.40 31.64 5.31
CA ARG A 226 19.65 30.87 5.07
C ARG A 226 20.29 31.23 3.73
N ARG A 227 19.52 31.29 2.64
CA ARG A 227 20.03 31.69 1.32
C ARG A 227 20.57 33.12 1.25
N LEU A 228 20.04 34.02 2.08
CA LEU A 228 20.56 35.39 2.19
C LEU A 228 21.89 35.40 2.95
N ASN A 229 22.01 34.62 4.02
CA ASN A 229 23.23 34.52 4.81
C ASN A 229 24.39 33.83 4.05
N ASP A 230 24.11 32.84 3.21
CA ASP A 230 25.13 32.14 2.41
C ASP A 230 25.69 32.99 1.23
N ARG A 231 25.08 34.14 0.95
CA ARG A 231 25.52 35.07 -0.13
C ARG A 231 26.29 36.30 0.38
N GLY A 232 26.45 36.45 1.69
CA GLY A 232 27.19 37.54 2.34
C GLY A 232 28.55 37.08 2.83
#